data_AF-A0A1B6GTY7-F1
#
_entry.id   AF-A0A1B6GTY7-F1
#
_cell.length_a   1.000
_cell.length_b   1.000
_cell.length_c   1.000
_cell.angle_alpha   90.00
_cell.angle_beta   90.00
_cell.angle_gamma   90.00
#
_symmetry.space_group_name_H-M   'P 1'
#
loop_
_entity.id
_entity.type
_entity.pdbx_description
1 polymer ?
#
loop_
_entity_poly.entity_id
_entity_poly.type
_entity_poly.pdbx_seq_one_letter_code
_entity_poly.pdbx_strand_id
1 'polypeptide(L)'
;MMSDYEDAIESLEDVSGAVASGSGLRHRPTTLHWDPDQISLSSEVPGLNEVKDLLDSDMSSALSEDELAGGCPLPSTPVDPRLLETEMAVEVLKAQMGGDDMDLSTMAHNAAEQAEEFVRKVWEASWSVCHFRSLPRWLQDNDYLHAGHRPPLPSFSACFRSIFRIHSETGNIWTHLLGCVAFIGVAIYFLSRPSIEVNLQEKLVFAAFFAGAIVCLGFSFAFHTVYCHSQSVGKLFSKLDYCGIALLITGSFVPWLYYGFYCHFQSKVIYLSVVITLGLSAMIVSLWDRFSEPAFRPIRAGVFTVFGLSGVVPAIHY
;
A
#
# COMPACT_ATOMS: atom_id res chain seq x y z
N MET A 1 -28.13 14.14 -46.70
CA MET A 1 -26.99 14.24 -45.76
C MET A 1 -26.75 12.83 -45.25
N MET A 2 -26.13 12.06 -46.14
CA MET A 2 -25.98 10.61 -46.15
C MET A 2 -24.84 10.42 -47.17
N SER A 3 -23.59 10.49 -46.70
CA SER A 3 -22.40 10.19 -47.52
C SER A 3 -21.11 9.95 -46.75
N ASP A 4 -21.06 10.05 -45.41
CA ASP A 4 -19.77 10.02 -44.71
C ASP A 4 -19.63 8.84 -43.73
N TYR A 5 -20.35 7.74 -43.97
CA TYR A 5 -20.24 6.51 -43.15
C TYR A 5 -20.07 5.21 -43.96
N GLU A 6 -20.00 5.27 -45.29
CA GLU A 6 -19.84 4.08 -46.15
C GLU A 6 -18.37 3.77 -46.53
N ASP A 7 -17.43 4.70 -46.33
CA ASP A 7 -16.02 4.53 -46.75
C ASP A 7 -15.09 3.81 -45.75
N ALA A 8 -15.59 3.39 -44.58
CA ALA A 8 -14.77 2.69 -43.57
C ALA A 8 -14.93 1.16 -43.57
N ILE A 9 -15.84 0.61 -44.39
CA ILE A 9 -16.11 -0.84 -44.44
C ILE A 9 -15.55 -1.49 -45.72
N GLU A 10 -15.13 -0.71 -46.71
CA GLU A 10 -14.59 -1.22 -47.99
C GLU A 10 -13.09 -1.54 -48.00
N SER A 11 -12.37 -1.35 -46.87
CA SER A 11 -10.91 -1.62 -46.78
C SER A 11 -10.53 -2.88 -45.99
N LEU A 12 -11.50 -3.69 -45.56
CA LEU A 12 -11.25 -4.95 -44.82
C LEU A 12 -11.72 -6.22 -45.55
N GLU A 13 -12.35 -6.11 -46.72
CA GLU A 13 -12.80 -7.27 -47.49
C GLU A 13 -11.84 -7.70 -48.62
N ASP A 14 -10.79 -6.92 -48.93
CA ASP A 14 -9.89 -7.18 -50.07
C ASP A 14 -8.61 -7.99 -49.74
N VAL A 15 -8.53 -8.61 -48.56
CA VAL A 15 -7.40 -9.53 -48.21
C VAL A 15 -7.89 -10.96 -47.89
N SER A 16 -9.21 -11.20 -47.92
CA SER A 16 -9.82 -12.51 -47.61
C SER A 16 -10.03 -13.40 -48.86
N GLY A 17 -9.82 -12.87 -50.07
CA GLY A 17 -10.28 -13.50 -51.31
C GLY A 17 -9.26 -14.28 -52.15
N ALA A 18 -7.96 -14.27 -51.82
CA ALA A 18 -6.95 -14.85 -52.70
C ALA A 18 -6.21 -16.05 -52.09
N VAL A 19 -6.39 -17.19 -52.76
CA VAL A 19 -5.60 -18.43 -52.71
C VAL A 19 -6.11 -19.54 -51.78
N ALA A 20 -7.21 -20.15 -52.22
CA ALA A 20 -7.38 -21.59 -52.12
C ALA A 20 -6.79 -22.27 -53.39
N SER A 21 -5.80 -23.16 -53.23
CA SER A 21 -5.63 -24.42 -53.99
C SER A 21 -4.26 -25.05 -53.68
N GLY A 22 -4.24 -26.28 -53.13
CA GLY A 22 -3.00 -27.07 -53.00
C GLY A 22 -2.99 -28.05 -51.83
N SER A 23 -3.44 -29.28 -52.11
CA SER A 23 -3.58 -30.45 -51.23
C SER A 23 -2.41 -30.83 -50.29
N GLY A 24 -2.73 -31.27 -49.07
CA GLY A 24 -1.83 -32.08 -48.24
C GLY A 24 -2.37 -32.37 -46.84
N LEU A 25 -3.05 -33.52 -46.66
CA LEU A 25 -3.49 -34.05 -45.36
C LEU A 25 -2.31 -34.22 -44.38
N ARG A 26 -2.46 -33.79 -43.12
CA ARG A 26 -1.98 -34.57 -41.95
C ARG A 26 -2.54 -34.07 -40.60
N HIS A 27 -2.96 -35.06 -39.81
CA HIS A 27 -3.46 -34.98 -38.44
C HIS A 27 -2.51 -34.27 -37.47
N ARG A 28 -3.12 -33.60 -36.48
CA ARG A 28 -2.50 -33.01 -35.29
C ARG A 28 -1.92 -34.10 -34.37
N PRO A 29 -0.63 -34.07 -34.01
CA PRO A 29 -0.13 -34.77 -32.84
C PRO A 29 -0.26 -33.86 -31.61
N THR A 30 -1.06 -34.32 -30.66
CA THR A 30 -0.98 -33.96 -29.25
C THR A 30 0.41 -34.30 -28.71
N THR A 31 0.89 -33.50 -27.74
CA THR A 31 2.19 -33.58 -27.04
C THR A 31 3.37 -32.90 -27.76
N LEU A 32 3.78 -31.73 -27.26
CA LEU A 32 5.09 -31.14 -27.56
C LEU A 32 5.89 -31.07 -26.26
N HIS A 33 6.93 -31.88 -26.23
CA HIS A 33 7.99 -31.93 -25.24
C HIS A 33 8.81 -30.62 -25.33
N TRP A 34 9.03 -29.96 -24.20
CA TRP A 34 9.87 -28.76 -24.11
C TRP A 34 11.35 -29.17 -24.20
N ASP A 35 12.07 -28.64 -25.17
CA ASP A 35 13.52 -28.81 -25.35
C ASP A 35 14.18 -27.42 -25.23
N PRO A 36 15.14 -27.18 -24.31
CA PRO A 36 15.55 -25.83 -23.94
C PRO A 36 16.54 -25.15 -24.90
N ASP A 37 17.03 -25.82 -25.94
CA ASP A 37 18.25 -25.39 -26.64
C ASP A 37 18.06 -24.64 -27.96
N GLN A 38 16.89 -24.04 -28.21
CA GLN A 38 16.73 -23.10 -29.33
C GLN A 38 15.93 -21.87 -28.95
N ILE A 39 16.62 -20.76 -28.70
CA ILE A 39 16.61 -19.57 -29.57
C ILE A 39 17.66 -18.58 -29.01
N SER A 40 18.81 -18.53 -29.66
CA SER A 40 19.71 -17.39 -29.61
C SER A 40 19.20 -16.35 -30.61
N LEU A 41 18.79 -15.18 -30.12
CA LEU A 41 18.77 -13.95 -30.89
C LEU A 41 19.68 -12.95 -30.17
N SER A 42 20.95 -13.02 -30.56
CA SER A 42 21.99 -12.03 -30.28
C SER A 42 21.68 -10.74 -31.05
N SER A 43 21.26 -9.70 -30.33
CA SER A 43 21.54 -8.33 -30.74
C SER A 43 22.59 -7.78 -29.78
N GLU A 44 23.83 -7.74 -30.25
CA GLU A 44 24.99 -7.17 -29.56
C GLU A 44 24.77 -5.67 -29.35
N VAL A 45 24.48 -5.27 -28.12
CA VAL A 45 24.63 -3.88 -27.66
C VAL A 45 25.96 -3.80 -26.90
N PRO A 46 26.97 -3.09 -27.42
CA PRO A 46 28.24 -2.92 -26.72
C PRO A 46 28.03 -2.18 -25.40
N GLY A 47 28.52 -2.75 -24.29
CA GLY A 47 28.52 -2.12 -22.96
C GLY A 47 27.52 -2.68 -21.94
N LEU A 48 26.57 -3.54 -22.33
CA LEU A 48 25.61 -4.11 -21.36
C LEU A 48 26.22 -5.23 -20.50
N ASN A 49 27.19 -5.97 -21.04
CA ASN A 49 27.88 -7.04 -20.32
C ASN A 49 28.88 -6.50 -19.29
N GLU A 50 29.55 -5.37 -19.57
CA GLU A 50 30.40 -4.69 -18.58
C GLU A 50 29.58 -4.15 -17.41
N VAL A 51 28.38 -3.59 -17.67
CA VAL A 51 27.48 -3.13 -16.60
C VAL A 51 26.94 -4.30 -15.79
N LYS A 52 26.64 -5.44 -16.44
CA LYS A 52 26.20 -6.65 -15.76
C LYS A 52 27.31 -7.28 -14.91
N ASP A 53 28.52 -7.37 -15.44
CA ASP A 53 29.68 -7.93 -14.73
C ASP A 53 30.13 -7.01 -13.59
N LEU A 54 29.99 -5.69 -13.71
CA LEU A 54 30.22 -4.72 -12.62
C LEU A 54 29.15 -4.81 -11.52
N LEU A 55 27.88 -5.01 -11.90
CA LEU A 55 26.78 -5.21 -10.94
C LEU A 55 26.86 -6.57 -10.22
N ASP A 56 27.31 -7.61 -10.92
CA ASP A 56 27.50 -8.96 -10.35
C ASP A 56 28.80 -9.02 -9.50
N SER A 57 29.85 -8.26 -9.84
CA SER A 57 31.08 -8.21 -9.05
C SER A 57 30.92 -7.45 -7.73
N ASP A 58 30.17 -6.34 -7.71
CA ASP A 58 29.93 -5.54 -6.49
C ASP A 58 28.97 -6.24 -5.51
N MET A 59 28.10 -7.13 -5.99
CA MET A 59 27.18 -7.89 -5.14
C MET A 59 27.80 -9.20 -4.61
N SER A 60 28.78 -9.77 -5.34
CA SER A 60 29.48 -10.99 -4.93
C SER A 60 30.60 -10.75 -3.91
N SER A 61 31.13 -9.53 -3.78
CA SER A 61 32.29 -9.26 -2.92
C SER A 61 31.97 -8.77 -1.51
N ALA A 62 30.69 -8.73 -1.10
CA ALA A 62 30.29 -8.09 0.16
C ALA A 62 29.46 -8.98 1.11
N LEU A 63 29.41 -10.31 0.95
CA LEU A 63 28.75 -11.18 1.93
C LEU A 63 29.58 -12.44 2.18
N SER A 64 30.33 -12.45 3.28
CA SER A 64 30.84 -13.69 3.86
C SER A 64 29.66 -14.47 4.45
N GLU A 65 29.70 -15.80 4.32
CA GLU A 65 28.66 -16.70 4.83
C GLU A 65 28.42 -16.57 6.36
N ASP A 66 29.35 -15.93 7.08
CA ASP A 66 29.25 -15.64 8.52
C ASP A 66 28.27 -14.49 8.88
N GLU A 67 27.98 -13.55 7.97
CA GLU A 67 26.98 -12.49 8.24
C GLU A 67 25.53 -12.97 8.05
N LEU A 68 25.33 -14.12 7.40
CA LEU A 68 24.00 -14.69 7.14
C LEU A 68 23.36 -15.30 8.41
N ALA A 69 24.13 -15.48 9.48
CA ALA A 69 23.67 -15.98 10.78
C ALA A 69 23.30 -14.87 11.78
N GLY A 70 23.60 -13.60 11.47
CA GLY A 70 23.22 -12.45 12.28
C GLY A 70 21.84 -11.94 11.91
N GLY A 71 20.85 -12.09 12.80
CA GLY A 71 19.59 -11.34 12.66
C GLY A 71 19.85 -9.84 12.56
N CYS A 72 18.90 -9.06 12.01
CA CYS A 72 19.08 -7.59 11.89
C CYS A 72 19.62 -7.02 13.22
N PRO A 73 20.68 -6.19 13.20
CA PRO A 73 21.16 -5.54 14.40
C PRO A 73 20.00 -4.79 15.02
N LEU A 74 19.67 -5.14 16.27
CA LEU A 74 18.67 -4.41 17.04
C LEU A 74 19.10 -2.94 17.06
N PRO A 75 18.17 -1.99 16.91
CA PRO A 75 18.51 -0.59 17.13
C PRO A 75 19.17 -0.48 18.51
N SER A 76 20.34 0.15 18.56
CA SER A 76 20.92 0.64 19.82
C SER A 76 19.81 1.35 20.60
N THR A 77 19.85 1.25 21.94
CA THR A 77 18.90 1.94 22.84
C THR A 77 18.48 3.28 22.24
N PRO A 78 17.17 3.56 22.06
CA PRO A 78 16.74 4.79 21.41
C PRO A 78 17.37 5.96 22.14
N VAL A 79 18.31 6.66 21.50
CA VAL A 79 18.78 7.92 22.06
C VAL A 79 17.57 8.83 22.04
N ASP A 80 17.11 9.27 23.22
CA ASP A 80 15.95 10.15 23.31
C ASP A 80 16.27 11.40 22.46
N PRO A 81 15.52 11.67 21.38
CA PRO A 81 15.73 12.85 20.57
C PRO A 81 15.67 14.13 21.40
N ARG A 82 14.91 14.13 22.50
CA ARG A 82 14.88 15.25 23.43
C ARG A 82 16.18 15.43 24.18
N LEU A 83 16.90 14.35 24.51
CA LEU A 83 18.23 14.44 25.11
C LEU A 83 19.23 15.02 24.10
N LEU A 84 19.18 14.59 22.84
CA LEU A 84 19.98 15.14 21.75
C LEU A 84 19.67 16.63 21.47
N GLU A 85 18.38 16.99 21.42
CA GLU A 85 17.91 18.37 21.31
C GLU A 85 18.34 19.21 22.53
N THR A 86 18.32 18.66 23.74
CA THR A 86 18.70 19.37 24.97
C THR A 86 20.21 19.54 25.08
N GLU A 87 21.00 18.50 24.81
CA GLU A 87 22.47 18.58 24.78
C GLU A 87 22.94 19.60 23.75
N MET A 88 22.32 19.59 22.56
CA MET A 88 22.67 20.53 21.51
C MET A 88 22.15 21.94 21.79
N ALA A 89 20.95 22.12 22.34
CA ALA A 89 20.47 23.44 22.78
C ALA A 89 21.39 24.03 23.86
N VAL A 90 21.94 23.18 24.74
CA VAL A 90 22.96 23.57 25.72
C VAL A 90 24.28 23.94 25.04
N GLU A 91 24.70 23.25 23.97
CA GLU A 91 25.89 23.62 23.18
C GLU A 91 25.69 24.92 22.39
N VAL A 92 24.53 25.13 21.79
CA VAL A 92 24.15 26.37 21.07
C VAL A 92 24.14 27.55 22.05
N LEU A 93 23.53 27.40 23.22
CA LEU A 93 23.56 28.41 24.29
C LEU A 93 24.98 28.70 24.76
N LYS A 94 25.85 27.68 24.88
CA LYS A 94 27.26 27.88 25.23
C LYS A 94 28.02 28.64 24.14
N ALA A 95 27.74 28.38 22.86
CA ALA A 95 28.38 29.06 21.74
C ALA A 95 27.97 30.54 21.64
N GLN A 96 26.73 30.88 22.01
CA GLN A 96 26.23 32.27 21.99
C GLN A 96 26.74 33.15 23.13
N MET A 97 27.22 32.57 24.23
CA MET A 97 27.79 33.33 25.35
C MET A 97 29.29 33.65 25.17
N GLY A 98 29.91 33.25 24.06
CA GLY A 98 31.37 33.16 23.91
C GLY A 98 32.09 34.21 23.05
N GLY A 99 31.43 35.22 22.47
CA GLY A 99 32.18 36.21 21.67
C GLY A 99 31.40 37.42 21.21
N ASP A 100 31.87 38.61 21.59
CA ASP A 100 31.52 39.90 20.98
C ASP A 100 32.12 40.00 19.57
N ASP A 101 31.38 40.67 18.67
CA ASP A 101 31.64 40.90 17.24
C ASP A 101 31.67 39.65 16.33
N MET A 102 30.48 39.07 16.09
CA MET A 102 30.30 37.98 15.11
C MET A 102 29.53 38.43 13.87
N ASP A 103 30.15 38.23 12.70
CA ASP A 103 29.56 38.44 11.38
C ASP A 103 28.40 37.44 11.13
N LEU A 104 27.25 37.95 10.67
CA LEU A 104 26.01 37.20 10.43
C LEU A 104 26.23 36.01 9.48
N SER A 105 27.16 36.15 8.52
CA SER A 105 27.57 35.09 7.60
C SER A 105 28.24 33.91 8.33
N THR A 106 29.05 34.21 9.34
CA THR A 106 29.73 33.20 10.17
C THR A 106 28.74 32.47 11.06
N MET A 107 27.73 33.18 11.61
CA MET A 107 26.64 32.53 12.35
C MET A 107 25.80 31.61 11.48
N ALA A 108 25.49 32.02 10.24
CA ALA A 108 24.72 31.20 9.30
C ALA A 108 25.49 29.94 8.86
N HIS A 109 26.80 30.05 8.61
CA HIS A 109 27.66 28.92 8.29
C HIS A 109 27.76 27.93 9.46
N ASN A 110 28.02 28.42 10.67
CA ASN A 110 28.11 27.58 11.87
C ASN A 110 26.77 26.88 12.19
N ALA A 111 25.64 27.57 11.97
CA ALA A 111 24.31 26.98 12.14
C ALA A 111 24.00 25.90 11.08
N ALA A 112 24.44 26.09 9.83
CA ALA A 112 24.31 25.09 8.78
C ALA A 112 25.16 23.84 9.07
N GLU A 113 26.41 24.02 9.51
CA GLU A 113 27.31 22.93 9.88
C GLU A 113 26.78 22.14 11.10
N GLN A 114 26.21 22.84 12.09
CA GLN A 114 25.53 22.20 13.23
C GLN A 114 24.26 21.45 12.81
N ALA A 115 23.50 21.97 11.85
CA ALA A 115 22.34 21.28 11.29
C ALA A 115 22.74 20.02 10.51
N GLU A 116 23.82 20.07 9.73
CA GLU A 116 24.39 18.91 9.04
C GLU A 116 24.88 17.85 10.04
N GLU A 117 25.56 18.27 11.11
CA GLU A 117 26.03 17.35 12.15
C GLU A 117 24.87 16.73 12.93
N PHE A 118 23.81 17.50 13.20
CA PHE A 118 22.57 17.00 13.79
C PHE A 118 21.89 15.98 12.87
N VAL A 119 21.75 16.29 11.58
CA VAL A 119 21.18 15.36 10.60
C VAL A 119 22.01 14.08 10.53
N ARG A 120 23.35 14.18 10.55
CA ARG A 120 24.25 13.02 10.57
C ARG A 120 24.10 12.20 11.84
N LYS A 121 24.11 12.82 13.03
CA LYS A 121 23.92 12.13 14.32
C LYS A 121 22.54 11.47 14.41
N VAL A 122 21.49 12.12 13.91
CA VAL A 122 20.13 11.55 13.84
C VAL A 122 20.05 10.40 12.83
N TRP A 123 20.79 10.48 11.72
CA TRP A 123 20.88 9.42 10.72
C TRP A 123 21.66 8.21 11.22
N GLU A 124 22.78 8.41 11.92
CA GLU A 124 23.59 7.38 12.56
C GLU A 124 22.89 6.73 13.76
N ALA A 125 22.09 7.50 14.51
CA ALA A 125 21.18 6.97 15.53
C ALA A 125 19.90 6.35 14.93
N SER A 126 19.70 6.47 13.61
CA SER A 126 18.54 5.90 12.92
C SER A 126 18.76 4.43 12.57
N TRP A 127 17.68 3.69 12.46
CA TRP A 127 17.69 2.31 11.98
C TRP A 127 18.03 2.26 10.47
N SER A 128 18.68 1.20 10.02
CA SER A 128 18.91 0.91 8.59
C SER A 128 17.89 -0.09 8.05
N VAL A 129 17.61 -0.04 6.75
CA VAL A 129 16.72 -1.02 6.10
C VAL A 129 17.37 -2.40 6.06
N CYS A 130 16.57 -3.45 6.23
CA CYS A 130 16.99 -4.85 6.24
C CYS A 130 16.63 -5.58 4.93
N HIS A 131 17.39 -6.65 4.68
CA HIS A 131 17.06 -7.68 3.70
C HIS A 131 15.98 -8.64 4.26
N PHE A 132 15.13 -9.20 3.39
CA PHE A 132 13.98 -10.05 3.74
C PHE A 132 14.35 -11.24 4.63
N ARG A 133 15.45 -11.92 4.31
CA ARG A 133 15.92 -13.09 5.07
C ARG A 133 16.35 -12.77 6.50
N SER A 134 16.75 -11.52 6.76
CA SER A 134 17.20 -11.05 8.08
C SER A 134 16.04 -10.63 8.98
N LEU A 135 14.82 -10.51 8.44
CA LEU A 135 13.62 -10.16 9.19
C LEU A 135 13.15 -11.32 10.08
N PRO A 136 12.49 -11.04 11.20
CA PRO A 136 11.78 -12.08 11.94
C PRO A 136 10.60 -12.62 11.11
N ARG A 137 10.25 -13.90 11.31
CA ARG A 137 9.21 -14.61 10.53
C ARG A 137 7.87 -13.90 10.44
N TRP A 138 7.49 -13.13 11.47
CA TRP A 138 6.21 -12.42 11.50
C TRP A 138 6.19 -11.14 10.63
N LEU A 139 7.35 -10.66 10.17
CA LEU A 139 7.48 -9.56 9.19
C LEU A 139 7.75 -10.07 7.76
N GLN A 140 8.08 -11.34 7.60
CA GLN A 140 8.33 -11.98 6.30
C GLN A 140 7.01 -12.28 5.58
N ASP A 141 6.28 -11.24 5.14
CA ASP A 141 5.00 -11.40 4.45
C ASP A 141 5.22 -11.77 2.97
N ASN A 142 5.98 -10.97 2.22
CA ASN A 142 6.17 -11.17 0.78
C ASN A 142 7.64 -11.44 0.43
N ASP A 143 7.94 -12.66 0.02
CA ASP A 143 9.29 -13.13 -0.34
C ASP A 143 9.82 -12.59 -1.68
N TYR A 144 8.93 -12.03 -2.51
CA TYR A 144 9.32 -11.28 -3.71
C TYR A 144 9.92 -9.90 -3.40
N LEU A 145 9.74 -9.37 -2.18
CA LEU A 145 10.35 -8.13 -1.74
C LEU A 145 11.67 -8.45 -1.02
N HIS A 146 12.80 -8.39 -1.73
CA HIS A 146 14.07 -8.82 -1.18
C HIS A 146 14.72 -7.83 -0.20
N ALA A 147 14.58 -6.51 -0.39
CA ALA A 147 15.26 -5.48 0.40
C ALA A 147 14.36 -4.29 0.74
N GLY A 148 14.88 -3.36 1.55
CA GLY A 148 14.18 -2.11 1.88
C GLY A 148 13.20 -2.23 3.06
N HIS A 149 13.29 -3.29 3.86
CA HIS A 149 12.37 -3.54 4.96
C HIS A 149 12.75 -2.80 6.23
N ARG A 150 11.76 -2.41 7.03
CA ARG A 150 12.02 -1.88 8.38
C ARG A 150 12.41 -3.02 9.33
N PRO A 151 13.44 -2.84 10.19
CA PRO A 151 13.68 -3.75 11.28
C PRO A 151 12.54 -3.65 12.32
N PRO A 152 12.46 -4.56 13.30
CA PRO A 152 11.55 -4.40 14.42
C PRO A 152 11.80 -3.09 15.18
N LEU A 153 10.80 -2.22 15.26
CA LEU A 153 10.86 -0.92 15.93
C LEU A 153 9.90 -0.92 17.13
N PRO A 154 10.31 -1.36 18.33
CA PRO A 154 9.44 -1.47 19.51
C PRO A 154 9.12 -0.11 20.16
N SER A 155 8.86 0.91 19.34
CA SER A 155 8.47 2.26 19.71
C SER A 155 7.49 2.79 18.67
N PHE A 156 6.29 3.18 19.11
CA PHE A 156 5.31 3.85 18.24
C PHE A 156 5.89 5.13 17.63
N SER A 157 6.62 5.93 18.41
CA SER A 157 7.23 7.16 17.88
C SER A 157 8.20 6.89 16.73
N ALA A 158 9.00 5.82 16.83
CA ALA A 158 9.88 5.40 15.74
C ALA A 158 9.10 4.92 14.51
N CYS A 159 7.99 4.19 14.71
CA CYS A 159 7.09 3.77 13.63
C CYS A 159 6.46 4.99 12.91
N PHE A 160 5.94 5.98 13.65
CA PHE A 160 5.36 7.19 13.05
C PHE A 160 6.40 8.07 12.36
N ARG A 161 7.62 8.17 12.89
CA ARG A 161 8.72 8.87 12.20
C ARG A 161 9.13 8.19 10.91
N SER A 162 8.93 6.87 10.80
CA SER A 162 9.25 6.14 9.55
C SER A 162 8.38 6.53 8.36
N ILE A 163 7.22 7.19 8.57
CA ILE A 163 6.34 7.69 7.50
C ILE A 163 7.11 8.56 6.49
N PHE A 164 8.08 9.35 6.97
CA PHE A 164 8.90 10.25 6.16
C PHE A 164 10.21 9.60 5.66
N ARG A 165 10.40 8.30 5.85
CA ARG A 165 11.54 7.54 5.34
C ARG A 165 11.10 6.61 4.20
N ILE A 166 12.05 6.26 3.33
CA ILE A 166 11.83 5.34 2.22
C ILE A 166 12.08 3.91 2.69
N HIS A 167 11.08 3.05 2.53
CA HIS A 167 11.09 1.62 2.83
C HIS A 167 9.95 0.92 2.08
N SER A 168 9.87 -0.41 2.15
CA SER A 168 8.85 -1.23 1.46
C SER A 168 7.40 -0.80 1.74
N GLU A 169 7.12 -0.33 2.95
CA GLU A 169 5.77 0.10 3.36
C GLU A 169 5.42 1.57 3.05
N THR A 170 6.34 2.38 2.50
CA THR A 170 6.11 3.83 2.31
C THR A 170 4.90 4.08 1.39
N GLY A 171 4.79 3.34 0.29
CA GLY A 171 3.65 3.46 -0.64
C GLY A 171 2.32 3.09 0.02
N ASN A 172 2.28 2.00 0.79
CA ASN A 172 1.08 1.55 1.50
C ASN A 172 0.62 2.61 2.52
N ILE A 173 1.55 3.23 3.25
CA ILE A 173 1.22 4.30 4.21
C ILE A 173 0.64 5.52 3.48
N TRP A 174 1.36 6.06 2.48
CA TRP A 174 0.99 7.33 1.87
C TRP A 174 -0.29 7.26 1.04
N THR A 175 -0.52 6.16 0.33
CA THR A 175 -1.74 5.97 -0.46
C THR A 175 -2.99 5.99 0.43
N HIS A 176 -2.97 5.26 1.54
CA HIS A 176 -4.10 5.21 2.48
C HIS A 176 -4.22 6.47 3.34
N LEU A 177 -3.10 7.09 3.74
CA LEU A 177 -3.09 8.36 4.49
C LEU A 177 -3.71 9.50 3.66
N LEU A 178 -3.25 9.68 2.42
CA LEU A 178 -3.78 10.71 1.52
C LEU A 178 -5.24 10.47 1.20
N GLY A 179 -5.63 9.21 0.95
CA GLY A 179 -7.01 8.82 0.78
C GLY A 179 -7.88 9.18 2.00
N CYS A 180 -7.40 8.87 3.21
CA CYS A 180 -8.12 9.17 4.45
C CYS A 180 -8.37 10.68 4.60
N VAL A 181 -7.34 11.51 4.38
CA VAL A 181 -7.47 12.98 4.41
C VAL A 181 -8.45 13.49 3.35
N ALA A 182 -8.38 12.96 2.13
CA ALA A 182 -9.30 13.33 1.05
C ALA A 182 -10.75 13.00 1.42
N PHE A 183 -11.03 11.80 1.93
CA PHE A 183 -12.38 11.40 2.35
C PHE A 183 -12.88 12.20 3.55
N ILE A 184 -12.03 12.59 4.50
CA ILE A 184 -12.39 13.52 5.57
C ILE A 184 -12.81 14.87 4.98
N GLY A 185 -12.02 15.42 4.05
CA GLY A 185 -12.34 16.69 3.39
C GLY A 185 -13.67 16.65 2.62
N VAL A 186 -13.90 15.60 1.84
CA VAL A 186 -15.16 15.39 1.10
C VAL A 186 -16.34 15.21 2.06
N ALA A 187 -16.17 14.44 3.14
CA ALA A 187 -17.21 14.24 4.14
C ALA A 187 -17.61 15.57 4.82
N ILE A 188 -16.63 16.37 5.24
CA ILE A 188 -16.89 17.70 5.82
C ILE A 188 -17.64 18.56 4.80
N TYR A 189 -17.15 18.66 3.56
CA TYR A 189 -17.79 19.43 2.50
C TYR A 189 -19.26 19.02 2.27
N PHE A 190 -19.52 17.72 2.14
CA PHE A 190 -20.86 17.19 1.88
C PHE A 190 -21.81 17.37 3.06
N LEU A 191 -21.36 17.05 4.28
CA LEU A 191 -22.20 17.12 5.49
C LEU A 191 -22.50 18.57 5.91
N SER A 192 -21.62 19.52 5.56
CA SER A 192 -21.82 20.95 5.79
C SER A 192 -22.77 21.63 4.80
N ARG A 193 -23.22 20.96 3.72
CA ARG A 193 -24.21 21.54 2.79
C ARG A 193 -25.50 21.91 3.53
N PRO A 194 -26.15 23.04 3.24
CA PRO A 194 -27.36 23.45 3.95
C PRO A 194 -28.52 22.46 3.71
N SER A 195 -29.41 22.31 4.70
CA SER A 195 -30.53 21.35 4.63
C SER A 195 -31.56 21.64 3.54
N ILE A 196 -31.52 22.84 2.96
CA ILE A 196 -32.34 23.21 1.79
C ILE A 196 -31.86 22.48 0.53
N GLU A 197 -30.58 22.13 0.46
CA GLU A 197 -30.00 21.41 -0.67
C GLU A 197 -29.95 19.90 -0.44
N VAL A 198 -29.57 19.47 0.78
CA VAL A 198 -29.41 18.06 1.13
C VAL A 198 -30.12 17.78 2.44
N ASN A 199 -31.14 16.93 2.38
CA ASN A 199 -31.92 16.56 3.56
C ASN A 199 -31.07 15.82 4.59
N LEU A 200 -31.44 15.92 5.87
CA LEU A 200 -30.73 15.21 6.95
C LEU A 200 -30.64 13.70 6.71
N GLN A 201 -31.70 13.10 6.16
CA GLN A 201 -31.72 11.67 5.86
C GLN A 201 -30.64 11.29 4.84
N GLU A 202 -30.49 12.06 3.77
CA GLU A 202 -29.47 11.85 2.74
C GLU A 202 -28.06 12.02 3.32
N LYS A 203 -27.88 13.02 4.20
CA LYS A 203 -26.63 13.20 4.94
C LYS A 203 -26.28 11.99 5.79
N LEU A 204 -27.23 11.42 6.54
CA LEU A 204 -26.99 10.24 7.37
C LEU A 204 -26.65 9.01 6.51
N VAL A 205 -27.32 8.85 5.38
CA VAL A 205 -27.09 7.77 4.42
C VAL A 205 -25.67 7.83 3.86
N PHE A 206 -25.21 9.01 3.41
CA PHE A 206 -23.84 9.18 2.94
C PHE A 206 -22.81 9.20 4.08
N ALA A 207 -23.18 9.64 5.28
CA ALA A 207 -22.30 9.59 6.45
C ALA A 207 -21.87 8.16 6.78
N ALA A 208 -22.73 7.15 6.56
CA ALA A 208 -22.37 5.75 6.72
C ALA A 208 -21.25 5.32 5.75
N PHE A 209 -21.32 5.76 4.49
CA PHE A 209 -20.26 5.53 3.50
C PHE A 209 -18.95 6.25 3.88
N PHE A 210 -19.02 7.53 4.22
CA PHE A 210 -17.85 8.31 4.62
C PHE A 210 -17.19 7.74 5.87
N ALA A 211 -17.97 7.36 6.88
CA ALA A 211 -17.45 6.72 8.08
C ALA A 211 -16.75 5.40 7.75
N GLY A 212 -17.35 4.55 6.91
CA GLY A 212 -16.72 3.31 6.44
C GLY A 212 -15.40 3.55 5.72
N ALA A 213 -15.36 4.52 4.79
CA ALA A 213 -14.14 4.87 4.05
C ALA A 213 -13.04 5.43 4.94
N ILE A 214 -13.36 6.40 5.80
CA ILE A 214 -12.39 7.04 6.70
C ILE A 214 -11.83 6.01 7.70
N VAL A 215 -12.67 5.15 8.28
CA VAL A 215 -12.24 4.10 9.20
C VAL A 215 -11.39 3.04 8.49
N CYS A 216 -11.78 2.62 7.28
CA CYS A 216 -11.00 1.65 6.50
C CYS A 216 -9.60 2.17 6.16
N LEU A 217 -9.51 3.37 5.59
CA LEU A 217 -8.23 3.99 5.23
C LEU A 217 -7.41 4.33 6.47
N GLY A 218 -8.10 4.76 7.54
CA GLY A 218 -7.57 5.00 8.88
C GLY A 218 -6.86 3.79 9.47
N PHE A 219 -7.55 2.66 9.53
CA PHE A 219 -6.98 1.42 10.04
C PHE A 219 -5.84 0.89 9.16
N SER A 220 -5.97 1.01 7.84
CA SER A 220 -4.92 0.58 6.91
C SER A 220 -3.63 1.38 7.05
N PHE A 221 -3.70 2.73 7.03
CA PHE A 221 -2.49 3.54 7.20
C PHE A 221 -1.86 3.30 8.58
N ALA A 222 -2.69 3.16 9.63
CA ALA A 222 -2.21 2.89 10.97
C ALA A 222 -1.50 1.54 11.04
N PHE A 223 -2.10 0.48 10.47
CA PHE A 223 -1.51 -0.84 10.35
C PHE A 223 -0.15 -0.79 9.67
N HIS A 224 -0.07 -0.26 8.45
CA HIS A 224 1.19 -0.18 7.71
C HIS A 224 2.23 0.68 8.45
N THR A 225 1.81 1.72 9.19
CA THR A 225 2.74 2.52 10.01
C THR A 225 3.33 1.70 11.14
N VAL A 226 2.51 1.00 11.93
CA VAL A 226 2.94 0.26 13.13
C VAL A 226 3.28 -1.21 12.88
N TYR A 227 3.24 -1.66 11.62
CA TYR A 227 3.45 -3.05 11.23
C TYR A 227 4.77 -3.60 11.78
N CYS A 228 5.85 -2.82 11.76
CA CYS A 228 7.16 -3.20 12.28
C CYS A 228 7.31 -3.14 13.81
N HIS A 229 6.27 -2.78 14.57
CA HIS A 229 6.43 -2.51 16.01
C HIS A 229 6.77 -3.75 16.83
N SER A 230 5.84 -4.70 16.85
CA SER A 230 5.99 -5.99 17.53
C SER A 230 4.95 -6.96 16.97
N GLN A 231 5.17 -8.26 17.15
CA GLN A 231 4.25 -9.27 16.62
C GLN A 231 2.81 -9.07 17.09
N SER A 232 2.59 -8.72 18.36
CA SER A 232 1.25 -8.52 18.91
C SER A 232 0.57 -7.27 18.33
N VAL A 233 1.31 -6.17 18.20
CA VAL A 233 0.78 -4.92 17.62
C VAL A 233 0.47 -5.10 16.15
N GLY A 234 1.38 -5.70 15.38
CA GLY A 234 1.17 -6.01 13.96
C GLY A 234 -0.07 -6.88 13.74
N LYS A 235 -0.25 -7.94 14.55
CA LYS A 235 -1.45 -8.80 14.50
C LYS A 235 -2.74 -8.08 14.89
N LEU A 236 -2.70 -7.20 15.89
CA LEU A 236 -3.89 -6.45 16.29
C LEU A 236 -4.32 -5.50 15.17
N PHE A 237 -3.38 -4.72 14.64
CA PHE A 237 -3.69 -3.74 13.60
C PHE A 237 -4.01 -4.39 12.25
N SER A 238 -3.47 -5.57 11.93
CA SER A 238 -3.88 -6.31 10.72
C SER A 238 -5.35 -6.74 10.79
N LYS A 239 -5.83 -7.18 11.97
CA LYS A 239 -7.25 -7.49 12.18
C LYS A 239 -8.13 -6.25 12.05
N LEU A 240 -7.69 -5.11 12.58
CA LEU A 240 -8.41 -3.84 12.44
C LEU A 240 -8.49 -3.39 10.97
N ASP A 241 -7.41 -3.54 10.22
CA ASP A 241 -7.38 -3.26 8.78
C ASP A 241 -8.40 -4.11 8.00
N TYR A 242 -8.46 -5.42 8.28
CA TYR A 242 -9.48 -6.31 7.71
C TYR A 242 -10.91 -5.93 8.09
N CYS A 243 -11.15 -5.53 9.35
CA CYS A 243 -12.43 -4.98 9.77
C CYS A 243 -12.77 -3.69 9.01
N GLY A 244 -11.76 -2.87 8.71
CA GLY A 244 -11.89 -1.68 7.88
C GLY A 244 -12.50 -1.98 6.52
N ILE A 245 -12.00 -3.00 5.83
CA ILE A 245 -12.53 -3.44 4.52
C ILE A 245 -14.02 -3.80 4.63
N ALA A 246 -14.42 -4.57 5.64
CA ALA A 246 -15.81 -4.93 5.87
C ALA A 246 -16.71 -3.71 6.11
N LEU A 247 -16.22 -2.73 6.89
CA LEU A 247 -16.94 -1.48 7.17
C LEU A 247 -17.10 -0.61 5.92
N LEU A 248 -16.08 -0.51 5.07
CA LEU A 248 -16.15 0.21 3.80
C LEU A 248 -17.16 -0.44 2.86
N ILE A 249 -17.11 -1.77 2.68
CA ILE A 249 -18.08 -2.48 1.84
C ILE A 249 -19.50 -2.23 2.38
N THR A 250 -19.73 -2.48 3.67
CA THR A 250 -21.04 -2.26 4.31
C THR A 250 -21.53 -0.83 4.12
N GLY A 251 -20.67 0.16 4.40
CA GLY A 251 -20.99 1.59 4.27
C GLY A 251 -21.29 2.01 2.84
N SER A 252 -20.61 1.45 1.84
CA SER A 252 -20.84 1.77 0.41
C SER A 252 -22.20 1.32 -0.10
N PHE A 253 -22.75 0.24 0.45
CA PHE A 253 -24.07 -0.26 0.08
C PHE A 253 -25.21 0.60 0.63
N VAL A 254 -25.00 1.34 1.74
CA VAL A 254 -26.05 2.14 2.38
C VAL A 254 -26.65 3.20 1.43
N PRO A 255 -25.87 4.13 0.85
CA PRO A 255 -26.40 5.09 -0.13
C PRO A 255 -26.90 4.40 -1.40
N TRP A 256 -26.18 3.41 -1.90
CA TRP A 256 -26.56 2.73 -3.13
C TRP A 256 -27.93 2.04 -3.03
N LEU A 257 -28.18 1.26 -1.96
CA LEU A 257 -29.47 0.62 -1.73
C LEU A 257 -30.57 1.62 -1.36
N TYR A 258 -30.23 2.70 -0.64
CA TYR A 258 -31.18 3.75 -0.29
C TYR A 258 -31.81 4.38 -1.53
N TYR A 259 -30.99 4.72 -2.53
CA TYR A 259 -31.44 5.31 -3.79
C TYR A 259 -31.93 4.27 -4.80
N GLY A 260 -31.27 3.11 -4.90
CA GLY A 260 -31.70 2.03 -5.79
C GLY A 260 -33.12 1.57 -5.47
N PHE A 261 -33.45 1.38 -4.19
CA PHE A 261 -34.80 0.98 -3.78
C PHE A 261 -35.58 2.15 -3.18
N TYR A 262 -35.42 3.38 -3.69
CA TYR A 262 -36.00 4.58 -3.09
C TYR A 262 -37.50 4.43 -2.79
N CYS A 263 -38.26 3.96 -3.78
CA CYS A 263 -39.71 3.75 -3.72
C CYS A 263 -40.13 2.37 -3.16
N HIS A 264 -39.19 1.44 -2.94
CA HIS A 264 -39.47 0.06 -2.56
C HIS A 264 -38.93 -0.24 -1.14
N PHE A 265 -39.69 0.16 -0.13
CA PHE A 265 -39.27 0.07 1.28
C PHE A 265 -38.90 -1.35 1.73
N GLN A 266 -39.69 -2.36 1.34
CA GLN A 266 -39.45 -3.76 1.74
C GLN A 266 -38.10 -4.27 1.20
N SER A 267 -37.84 -4.13 -0.10
CA SER A 267 -36.58 -4.54 -0.72
C SER A 267 -35.39 -3.78 -0.13
N LYS A 268 -35.53 -2.47 0.10
CA LYS A 268 -34.50 -1.64 0.74
C LYS A 268 -34.08 -2.18 2.10
N VAL A 269 -35.05 -2.48 2.97
CA VAL A 269 -34.79 -2.97 4.32
C VAL A 269 -34.17 -4.37 4.28
N ILE A 270 -34.71 -5.28 3.47
CA ILE A 270 -34.20 -6.65 3.35
C ILE A 270 -32.72 -6.64 2.92
N TYR A 271 -32.38 -5.92 1.87
CA TYR A 271 -30.99 -5.88 1.37
C TYR A 271 -30.04 -5.18 2.34
N LEU A 272 -30.47 -4.10 3.02
CA LEU A 272 -29.67 -3.47 4.07
C LEU A 272 -29.41 -4.43 5.24
N SER A 273 -30.42 -5.18 5.69
CA SER A 273 -30.25 -6.18 6.76
C SER A 273 -29.26 -7.26 6.35
N VAL A 274 -29.37 -7.79 5.12
CA VAL A 274 -28.44 -8.81 4.61
C VAL A 274 -27.01 -8.28 4.58
N VAL A 275 -26.78 -7.07 4.05
CA VAL A 275 -25.44 -6.47 3.98
C VAL A 275 -24.85 -6.26 5.37
N ILE A 276 -25.64 -5.79 6.34
CA ILE A 276 -25.18 -5.61 7.72
C ILE A 276 -24.81 -6.97 8.34
N THR A 277 -25.63 -8.02 8.16
CA THR A 277 -25.32 -9.36 8.67
C THR A 277 -24.06 -9.95 8.04
N LEU A 278 -23.88 -9.79 6.72
CA LEU A 278 -22.66 -10.22 6.02
C LEU A 278 -21.44 -9.43 6.50
N GLY A 279 -21.56 -8.11 6.68
CA GLY A 279 -20.50 -7.25 7.20
C GLY A 279 -20.06 -7.64 8.59
N LEU A 280 -21.01 -7.85 9.51
CA LEU A 280 -20.72 -8.33 10.87
C LEU A 280 -20.06 -9.71 10.86
N SER A 281 -20.53 -10.62 10.01
CA SER A 281 -19.93 -11.95 9.86
C SER A 281 -18.48 -11.86 9.35
N ALA A 282 -18.23 -11.01 8.34
CA ALA A 282 -16.89 -10.76 7.82
C ALA A 282 -15.97 -10.13 8.87
N MET A 283 -16.47 -9.21 9.70
CA MET A 283 -15.71 -8.65 10.83
C MET A 283 -15.36 -9.72 11.87
N ILE A 284 -16.31 -10.59 12.25
CA ILE A 284 -16.06 -11.69 13.20
C ILE A 284 -14.97 -12.62 12.66
N VAL A 285 -15.06 -13.02 11.39
CA VAL A 285 -14.04 -13.84 10.71
C VAL A 285 -12.69 -13.12 10.69
N SER A 286 -12.68 -11.82 10.45
CA SER A 286 -11.46 -10.98 10.41
C SER A 286 -10.74 -10.89 11.75
N LEU A 287 -11.46 -11.02 12.87
CA LEU A 287 -10.89 -11.02 14.22
C LEU A 287 -10.25 -12.36 14.60
N TRP A 288 -10.47 -13.43 13.83
CA TRP A 288 -9.93 -14.74 14.09
C TRP A 288 -8.42 -14.81 13.81
N ASP A 289 -7.63 -15.28 14.77
CA ASP A 289 -6.15 -15.32 14.67
C ASP A 289 -5.63 -16.04 13.43
N ARG A 290 -6.24 -17.17 13.07
CA ARG A 290 -5.84 -17.98 11.91
C ARG A 290 -6.03 -17.23 10.59
N PHE A 291 -7.08 -16.41 10.51
CA PHE A 291 -7.39 -15.65 9.31
C PHE A 291 -6.30 -14.62 8.96
N SER A 292 -5.54 -14.16 9.96
CA SER A 292 -4.44 -13.20 9.78
C SER A 292 -3.13 -13.82 9.28
N GLU A 293 -3.02 -15.15 9.21
CA GLU A 293 -1.81 -15.81 8.75
C GLU A 293 -1.60 -15.66 7.23
N PRO A 294 -0.36 -15.62 6.73
CA PRO A 294 -0.04 -15.55 5.30
C PRO A 294 -0.73 -16.61 4.44
N ALA A 295 -0.88 -17.83 4.96
CA ALA A 295 -1.51 -18.95 4.26
C ALA A 295 -2.98 -18.69 3.87
N PHE A 296 -3.67 -17.80 4.58
CA PHE A 296 -5.09 -17.50 4.36
C PHE A 296 -5.32 -16.31 3.41
N ARG A 297 -4.27 -15.69 2.83
CA ARG A 297 -4.39 -14.60 1.84
C ARG A 297 -5.48 -14.82 0.77
N PRO A 298 -5.51 -15.95 0.03
CA PRO A 298 -6.53 -16.16 -0.99
C PRO A 298 -7.94 -16.30 -0.41
N ILE A 299 -8.07 -16.88 0.79
CA ILE A 299 -9.35 -17.01 1.49
C ILE A 299 -9.86 -15.62 1.91
N ARG A 300 -8.99 -14.76 2.43
CA ARG A 300 -9.35 -13.38 2.77
C ARG A 300 -9.87 -12.63 1.55
N ALA A 301 -9.14 -12.70 0.44
CA ALA A 301 -9.56 -12.10 -0.82
C ALA A 301 -10.93 -12.63 -1.24
N GLY A 302 -11.13 -13.95 -1.23
CA GLY A 302 -12.42 -14.58 -1.56
C GLY A 302 -13.58 -14.08 -0.69
N VAL A 303 -13.40 -13.99 0.64
CA VAL A 303 -14.45 -13.52 1.57
C VAL A 303 -14.89 -12.10 1.23
N PHE A 304 -13.95 -11.16 1.09
CA PHE A 304 -14.29 -9.77 0.81
C PHE A 304 -14.80 -9.56 -0.62
N THR A 305 -14.26 -10.28 -1.60
CA THR A 305 -14.76 -10.26 -2.99
C THR A 305 -16.18 -10.79 -3.07
N VAL A 306 -16.49 -11.92 -2.45
CA VAL A 306 -17.87 -12.46 -2.41
C VAL A 306 -18.79 -11.51 -1.68
N PHE A 307 -18.34 -10.89 -0.59
CA PHE A 307 -19.14 -9.88 0.11
C PHE A 307 -19.45 -8.68 -0.78
N GLY A 308 -18.46 -8.12 -1.49
CA GLY A 308 -18.70 -7.05 -2.47
C GLY A 308 -19.62 -7.48 -3.63
N LEU A 309 -19.39 -8.68 -4.18
CA LEU A 309 -20.20 -9.25 -5.28
C LEU A 309 -21.62 -9.64 -4.87
N SER A 310 -21.91 -9.72 -3.57
CA SER A 310 -23.30 -9.92 -3.10
C SER A 310 -24.26 -8.84 -3.61
N GLY A 311 -23.73 -7.67 -4.01
CA GLY A 311 -24.46 -6.59 -4.67
C GLY A 311 -25.05 -6.94 -6.04
N VAL A 312 -24.59 -8.00 -6.70
CA VAL A 312 -25.20 -8.46 -7.97
C VAL A 312 -26.67 -8.84 -7.79
N VAL A 313 -27.06 -9.39 -6.63
CA VAL A 313 -28.45 -9.79 -6.36
C VAL A 313 -29.40 -8.59 -6.31
N PRO A 314 -29.18 -7.54 -5.49
CA PRO A 314 -29.99 -6.33 -5.53
C PRO A 314 -29.92 -5.61 -6.88
N ALA A 315 -28.79 -5.65 -7.58
CA ALA A 315 -28.68 -5.03 -8.91
C ALA A 315 -29.55 -5.72 -9.98
N ILE A 316 -29.71 -7.04 -9.92
CA ILE A 316 -30.60 -7.80 -10.83
C ILE A 316 -32.08 -7.62 -10.45
N HIS A 317 -32.39 -7.42 -9.16
CA HIS A 317 -33.76 -7.17 -8.72
C HIS A 317 -34.23 -5.76 -9.09
N TYR A 318 -33.36 -4.75 -9.00
CA TYR A 318 -33.70 -3.36 -9.36
C TYR A 318 -34.32 -3.24 -10.76
#